data_AF-A0A2U1C478-F1
#
_entry.id   AF-A0A2U1C478-F1
#
_cell.length_a   1.000
_cell.length_b   1.000
_cell.length_c   1.000
_cell.angle_alpha   90.00
_cell.angle_beta   90.00
_cell.angle_gamma   90.00
#
_symmetry.space_group_name_H-M   'P 1'
#
loop_
_entity.id
_entity.type
_entity.pdbx_description
1 polymer ?
#
loop_
_entity_poly.entity_id
_entity_poly.type
_entity_poly.pdbx_seq_one_letter_code
_entity_poly.pdbx_strand_id
1 'polypeptide(L)' 'MAHNKPPSPKPFKPSTRAVRRSVASSTALETGQAVQQLEQKLQNRSQNRFAHIKLAD' A
#
# COMPACT_ATOMS: atom_id res chain seq x y z
N MET A 1 0.58 30.96 32.43
CA MET A 1 -0.49 29.99 32.06
C MET A 1 0.02 29.20 30.86
N ALA A 2 0.58 28.00 31.07
CA ALA A 2 1.17 27.21 29.98
C ALA A 2 0.09 26.40 29.27
N HIS A 3 -0.05 26.58 27.95
CA HIS A 3 -1.02 25.85 27.13
C HIS A 3 -0.49 24.46 26.81
N ASN A 4 -1.13 23.43 27.39
CA ASN A 4 -0.80 22.03 27.13
C ASN A 4 -1.38 21.63 25.75
N LYS A 5 -0.57 21.71 24.69
CA LYS A 5 -0.98 21.30 23.34
C LYS A 5 -0.82 19.77 23.21
N PRO A 6 -1.88 19.01 22.89
CA PRO A 6 -1.77 17.55 22.76
C PRO A 6 -0.81 17.16 21.64
N PRO A 7 -0.11 16.02 21.74
CA PRO A 7 0.85 15.60 20.74
C PRO A 7 0.14 15.37 19.40
N SER A 8 0.68 15.96 18.34
CA SER A 8 0.20 15.75 16.97
C SER A 8 0.35 14.28 16.59
N PRO A 9 -0.69 13.64 16.00
CA PRO A 9 -0.60 12.24 15.59
C PRO A 9 0.50 12.08 14.55
N LYS A 10 1.41 11.13 14.79
CA LYS A 10 2.47 10.80 13.83
C LYS A 10 1.82 10.20 12.58
N PRO A 11 2.30 10.54 11.38
CA PRO A 11 1.80 9.94 10.15
C PRO A 11 2.00 8.42 10.20
N PHE A 12 0.89 7.69 10.05
CA PHE A 12 0.92 6.23 9.97
C PHE A 12 1.42 5.83 8.58
N LYS A 13 2.60 5.23 8.51
CA LYS A 13 3.13 4.66 7.27
C LYS A 13 2.58 3.23 7.11
N PRO A 14 1.69 2.96 6.14
CA PRO A 14 1.15 1.62 5.94
C PRO A 14 2.25 0.66 5.52
N SER A 15 2.20 -0.58 6.02
CA SER A 15 3.13 -1.61 5.60
C SER A 15 3.00 -1.87 4.09
N THR A 16 4.11 -2.22 3.42
CA THR A 16 4.12 -2.58 1.99
C THR A 16 3.14 -3.70 1.64
N ARG A 17 2.86 -4.60 2.59
CA ARG A 17 1.81 -5.63 2.45
C ARG A 17 0.40 -5.03 2.43
N ALA A 18 0.12 -4.04 3.28
CA ALA A 18 -1.17 -3.36 3.31
C ALA A 18 -1.43 -2.60 1.99
N VAL A 19 -0.39 -1.95 1.46
CA VAL A 19 -0.43 -1.33 0.14
C VAL A 19 -0.72 -2.35 -0.97
N ARG A 20 0.00 -3.48 -0.99
CA ARG A 20 -0.23 -4.56 -1.97
C ARG A 20 -1.66 -5.11 -1.91
N ARG A 21 -2.20 -5.29 -0.70
CA ARG A 21 -3.60 -5.71 -0.50
C ARG A 21 -4.57 -4.69 -1.05
N SER A 22 -4.39 -3.42 -0.73
CA SER A 22 -5.29 -2.35 -1.19
C SER A 22 -5.35 -2.30 -2.72
N VAL A 23 -4.19 -2.36 -3.39
CA VAL A 23 -4.13 -2.40 -4.86
C VAL A 23 -4.75 -3.68 -5.41
N ALA A 24 -4.37 -4.84 -4.88
CA ALA A 24 -4.91 -6.12 -5.33
C ALA A 24 -6.44 -6.20 -5.15
N SER A 25 -6.98 -5.64 -4.08
CA SER A 25 -8.42 -5.56 -3.84
C SER A 25 -9.13 -4.69 -4.87
N SER A 26 -8.61 -3.50 -5.16
CA SER A 26 -9.21 -2.62 -6.18
C SER A 26 -9.16 -3.26 -7.57
N THR A 27 -8.03 -3.89 -7.91
CA THR A 27 -7.87 -4.59 -9.18
C THR A 27 -8.73 -5.84 -9.26
N ALA A 28 -8.94 -6.56 -8.15
CA ALA A 28 -9.80 -7.74 -8.13
C ALA A 28 -11.26 -7.39 -8.44
N LEU A 29 -11.75 -6.26 -7.90
CA LEU A 29 -13.09 -5.76 -8.19
C LEU A 29 -13.25 -5.40 -9.67
N GLU A 30 -12.23 -4.78 -10.27
CA GLU A 30 -12.26 -4.35 -11.68
C GLU A 30 -12.06 -5.51 -12.68
N THR A 31 -11.17 -6.45 -12.35
CA THR A 31 -10.75 -7.53 -13.28
C THR A 31 -11.46 -8.86 -13.04
N GLY A 32 -12.17 -9.00 -11.91
CA GLY A 32 -12.73 -10.28 -11.46
C GLY A 32 -11.69 -11.33 -11.08
N GLN A 33 -10.39 -10.98 -11.06
CA GLN A 33 -9.33 -11.91 -10.67
C GLN A 33 -9.23 -12.04 -9.15
N ALA A 34 -8.81 -13.21 -8.67
CA ALA A 34 -8.62 -13.44 -7.25
C ALA A 34 -7.53 -12.53 -6.65
N VAL A 35 -7.84 -11.85 -5.54
CA VAL A 35 -6.92 -10.96 -4.80
C VAL A 35 -5.59 -11.66 -4.51
N GLN A 36 -5.62 -12.94 -4.15
CA GLN A 36 -4.42 -13.73 -3.81
C GLN A 36 -3.47 -13.92 -5.00
N GLN A 37 -4.01 -14.06 -6.22
CA GLN A 37 -3.20 -14.15 -7.45
C GLN A 37 -2.57 -12.80 -7.77
N LEU A 38 -3.32 -11.71 -7.58
CA LEU A 38 -2.85 -10.34 -7.78
C LEU A 38 -1.79 -9.93 -6.73
N GLU A 39 -2.00 -10.27 -5.46
CA GLU A 39 -1.01 -10.05 -4.39
C GLU A 39 0.31 -10.79 -4.66
N GLN A 40 0.25 -12.03 -5.15
CA GLN A 40 1.44 -12.80 -5.50
C GLN A 40 2.18 -12.20 -6.70
N LYS A 41 1.45 -11.75 -7.74
CA LYS A 41 2.03 -11.02 -8.87
C LYS A 41 2.69 -9.70 -8.44
N LEU A 42 2.07 -8.97 -7.51
CA LEU A 42 2.62 -7.74 -6.92
C LEU A 42 3.79 -8.01 -5.97
N GLN A 43 3.84 -9.18 -5.33
CA GLN A 43 4.95 -9.61 -4.48
C GLN A 43 6.19 -9.96 -5.31
N ASN A 44 6.00 -10.63 -6.45
CA ASN A 44 7.06 -11.01 -7.39
C ASN A 44 7.58 -9.83 -8.23
N ARG A 45 7.57 -8.61 -7.65
CA ARG A 45 7.99 -7.34 -8.25
C ARG A 45 9.46 -7.30 -8.69
N SER A 46 10.27 -8.30 -8.33
CA SER A 46 11.64 -8.48 -8.84
C SER A 46 11.70 -8.63 -10.37
N GLN A 47 10.58 -8.83 -11.05
CA GLN A 47 10.47 -8.85 -12.52
C GLN A 47 10.25 -7.46 -13.16
N ASN A 48 10.81 -6.41 -12.56
CA ASN A 48 11.11 -5.09 -13.17
C ASN A 48 9.96 -4.20 -13.69
N ARG A 49 8.70 -4.65 -13.65
CA ARG A 49 7.56 -3.90 -14.25
C ARG A 49 7.18 -2.60 -13.53
N PHE A 50 7.50 -2.49 -12.23
CA PHE A 50 7.03 -1.40 -11.38
C PHE A 50 8.13 -0.77 -10.51
N ALA A 51 9.40 -0.99 -10.86
CA ALA A 51 10.55 -0.45 -10.12
C ALA A 51 10.60 1.09 -10.16
N HIS A 52 10.06 1.71 -11.21
CA HIS A 52 9.99 3.16 -11.36
C HIS A 52 8.81 3.80 -10.60
N ILE A 53 7.83 3.01 -10.12
CA ILE A 53 6.69 3.55 -9.38
C ILE A 53 7.05 3.64 -7.90
N LYS A 54 7.61 4.79 -7.52
CA LYS A 54 7.73 5.19 -6.12
C LYS A 54 6.36 5.67 -5.67
N LEU A 55 5.71 4.91 -4.78
CA LEU A 55 4.56 5.41 -4.05
C LEU A 55 5.09 6.55 -3.16
N ALA A 56 4.46 7.73 -3.22
CA ALA A 56 4.93 8.95 -2.57
C ALA A 56 5.27 8.73 -1.07
N ASP A 57 6.34 9.38 -0.60
CA ASP A 57 6.86 9.31 0.79
C ASP A 57 5.91 9.94 1.83
#